data_AF-A0A819I4H4-F1
#
_entry.id   AF-A0A819I4H4-F1
#
_cell.length_a   1.000
_cell.length_b   1.000
_cell.length_c   1.000
_cell.angle_alpha   90.00
_cell.angle_beta   90.00
_cell.angle_gamma   90.00
#
_symmetry.space_group_name_H-M   'P 1'
#
loop_
_entity.id
_entity.type
_entity.pdbx_description
1 polymer ?
#
loop_
_entity_poly.entity_id
_entity_poly.type
_entity_poly.pdbx_seq_one_letter_code
_entity_poly.pdbx_strand_id
1 'polypeptide(L)'
;SIQYNQHHIANTYVHFGAAYRHLGQLDLALKHLLIAVELQSSTTSLAFAYNEIAITYRDKGDNRFALDYFLKALDIDENVLKRDKYHPPLATAYNNIGEIYSYLDAYDDALN
;
A
#
# COMPACT_ATOMS: atom_id res chain seq x y z
N SER A 1 -12.66 -21.98 -10.58
CA SER A 1 -12.16 -21.41 -11.84
C SER A 1 -10.75 -20.88 -11.62
N ILE A 2 -9.93 -20.71 -12.68
CA ILE A 2 -8.54 -20.26 -12.61
C ILE A 2 -8.36 -18.96 -11.79
N GLN A 3 -9.33 -18.05 -11.89
CA GLN A 3 -9.37 -16.78 -11.16
C GLN A 3 -9.45 -16.94 -9.62
N TYR A 4 -10.13 -17.97 -9.13
CA TYR A 4 -10.20 -18.25 -7.68
C TYR A 4 -8.83 -18.64 -7.11
N ASN A 5 -8.04 -19.40 -7.88
CA ASN A 5 -6.70 -19.81 -7.46
C ASN A 5 -5.73 -18.61 -7.41
N GLN A 6 -5.80 -17.71 -8.40
CA GLN A 6 -4.97 -16.51 -8.44
C GLN A 6 -5.19 -15.59 -7.24
N HIS A 7 -6.43 -15.46 -6.76
CA HIS A 7 -6.75 -14.66 -5.56
C HIS A 7 -6.08 -15.19 -4.29
N HIS A 8 -6.14 -16.51 -4.06
CA HIS A 8 -5.49 -17.14 -2.91
C HIS A 8 -3.96 -17.04 -2.97
N ILE A 9 -3.40 -17.23 -4.16
CA ILE A 9 -1.95 -17.09 -4.37
C ILE A 9 -1.53 -15.65 -4.08
N ALA A 10 -2.27 -14.65 -4.58
CA ALA A 10 -1.94 -13.25 -4.30
C ALA A 10 -2.00 -12.90 -2.81
N ASN A 11 -3.05 -13.33 -2.09
CA ASN A 11 -3.13 -13.13 -0.63
C ASN A 11 -1.97 -13.77 0.11
N THR A 12 -1.51 -14.94 -0.35
CA THR A 12 -0.34 -15.60 0.22
C THR A 12 0.91 -14.73 0.07
N TYR A 13 1.12 -14.15 -1.11
CA TYR A 13 2.22 -13.21 -1.36
C TYR A 13 2.11 -11.94 -0.51
N VAL A 14 0.90 -11.41 -0.28
CA VAL A 14 0.68 -10.28 0.63
C VAL A 14 1.10 -10.63 2.05
N HIS A 15 0.72 -11.80 2.57
CA HIS A 15 1.11 -12.23 3.91
C HIS A 15 2.62 -12.44 4.04
N PHE A 16 3.28 -12.99 3.02
CA PHE A 16 4.74 -13.04 3.00
C PHE A 16 5.37 -11.65 2.99
N GLY A 17 4.83 -10.74 2.18
CA GLY A 17 5.23 -9.33 2.16
C GLY A 17 5.21 -8.69 3.55
N ALA A 18 4.05 -8.77 4.22
CA ALA A 18 3.87 -8.23 5.57
C ALA A 18 4.81 -8.90 6.60
N ALA A 19 4.97 -10.23 6.53
CA ALA A 19 5.89 -10.96 7.41
C ALA A 19 7.35 -10.50 7.23
N TYR A 20 7.82 -10.37 5.99
CA TYR A 20 9.17 -9.87 5.72
C TYR A 20 9.35 -8.41 6.16
N ARG A 21 8.31 -7.57 6.01
CA ARG A 21 8.33 -6.19 6.52
C ARG A 21 8.50 -6.16 8.04
N HIS A 22 7.74 -6.98 8.77
CA HIS A 22 7.90 -7.12 10.22
C HIS A 22 9.29 -7.63 10.64
N LEU A 23 9.97 -8.40 9.79
CA LEU A 23 11.34 -8.85 9.99
C LEU A 23 12.40 -7.82 9.56
N GLY A 24 12.00 -6.63 9.08
CA GLY A 24 12.91 -5.61 8.56
C GLY A 24 13.51 -5.95 7.19
N GLN A 25 13.05 -7.02 6.53
CA GLN A 25 13.53 -7.44 5.21
C GLN A 25 12.75 -6.72 4.11
N LEU A 26 12.90 -5.40 4.05
CA LEU A 26 12.02 -4.51 3.27
C LEU A 26 12.07 -4.77 1.76
N ASP A 27 13.23 -5.10 1.18
CA ASP A 27 13.33 -5.44 -0.25
C ASP A 27 12.62 -6.74 -0.59
N LEU A 28 12.69 -7.72 0.32
CA LEU A 28 12.01 -9.00 0.15
C LEU A 28 10.50 -8.83 0.32
N ALA A 29 10.08 -7.96 1.24
CA ALA A 29 8.69 -7.57 1.39
C ALA A 29 8.14 -6.98 0.09
N LEU A 30 8.81 -5.95 -0.47
CA LEU A 30 8.44 -5.33 -1.75
C LEU A 30 8.33 -6.35 -2.87
N LYS A 31 9.32 -7.25 -3.00
CA LYS A 31 9.29 -8.30 -4.03
C LYS A 31 8.00 -9.14 -3.97
N HIS A 32 7.59 -9.59 -2.78
CA HIS A 32 6.39 -10.41 -2.65
C HIS A 32 5.12 -9.59 -2.88
N LEU A 33 5.08 -8.35 -2.38
CA LEU A 33 3.92 -7.48 -2.57
C LEU A 33 3.69 -7.10 -4.04
N LEU A 34 4.76 -6.85 -4.81
CA LEU A 34 4.66 -6.57 -6.24
C LEU A 34 4.13 -7.79 -7.02
N ILE A 35 4.57 -9.01 -6.67
CA ILE A 35 4.00 -10.23 -7.24
C ILE A 35 2.50 -10.35 -6.90
N ALA A 36 2.09 -9.99 -5.67
CA ALA A 36 0.67 -10.01 -5.31
C ALA A 36 -0.16 -9.04 -6.17
N VAL A 37 0.36 -7.85 -6.46
CA VAL A 37 -0.26 -6.85 -7.35
C VAL A 37 -0.44 -7.41 -8.76
N GLU A 38 0.58 -8.07 -9.32
CA GLU A 38 0.52 -8.68 -10.66
C GLU A 38 -0.52 -9.80 -10.77
N LEU A 39 -0.82 -10.48 -9.66
CA LEU A 39 -1.74 -11.61 -9.61
C LEU A 39 -3.18 -11.24 -9.26
N GLN A 40 -3.42 -10.03 -8.74
CA GLN A 40 -4.77 -9.60 -8.32
C GLN A 40 -5.58 -9.04 -9.48
N SER A 41 -6.76 -9.62 -9.70
CA SER A 41 -7.76 -9.11 -10.65
C SER A 41 -8.86 -8.26 -9.98
N SER A 42 -8.94 -8.24 -8.64
CA SER A 42 -9.98 -7.52 -7.90
C SER A 42 -9.46 -6.20 -7.34
N THR A 43 -10.26 -5.16 -7.46
CA THR A 43 -9.93 -3.80 -7.01
C THR A 43 -9.68 -3.74 -5.51
N THR A 44 -10.55 -4.31 -4.67
CA THR A 44 -10.40 -4.23 -3.20
C THR A 44 -9.12 -4.90 -2.66
N SER A 45 -8.73 -6.05 -3.22
CA SER A 45 -7.50 -6.73 -2.78
C SER A 45 -6.25 -5.97 -3.22
N LEU A 46 -6.34 -5.26 -4.35
CA LEU A 46 -5.28 -4.42 -4.91
C LEU A 46 -5.02 -3.17 -4.06
N ALA A 47 -6.06 -2.54 -3.52
CA ALA A 47 -5.92 -1.41 -2.59
C ALA A 47 -5.09 -1.81 -1.35
N PHE A 48 -5.39 -2.98 -0.77
CA PHE A 48 -4.65 -3.49 0.38
C PHE A 48 -3.18 -3.77 0.06
N ALA A 49 -2.90 -4.39 -1.10
CA ALA A 49 -1.53 -4.65 -1.53
C ALA A 49 -0.73 -3.35 -1.73
N TYR A 50 -1.33 -2.34 -2.36
CA TYR A 50 -0.70 -1.01 -2.50
C TYR A 50 -0.44 -0.34 -1.15
N ASN A 51 -1.35 -0.48 -0.18
CA ASN A 51 -1.14 0.05 1.16
C ASN A 51 0.08 -0.59 1.85
N GLU A 52 0.23 -1.92 1.77
CA GLU A 52 1.42 -2.60 2.32
C GLU A 52 2.71 -2.20 1.60
N ILE A 53 2.67 -1.99 0.27
CA ILE A 53 3.82 -1.48 -0.49
C ILE A 53 4.20 -0.08 -0.01
N ALA A 54 3.22 0.79 0.14
CA ALA A 54 3.43 2.17 0.60
C ALA A 54 4.05 2.21 2.00
N ILE A 55 3.53 1.42 2.93
CA ILE A 55 4.10 1.29 4.28
C ILE A 55 5.53 0.75 4.21
N THR A 56 5.80 -0.23 3.34
CA THR A 56 7.15 -0.78 3.18
C THR A 56 8.15 0.28 2.67
N TYR A 57 7.75 1.12 1.70
CA TYR A 57 8.59 2.24 1.24
C TYR A 57 8.80 3.30 2.31
N ARG A 58 7.77 3.63 3.10
CA ARG A 58 7.90 4.53 4.25
C ARG A 58 8.91 3.97 5.27
N ASP A 59 8.82 2.68 5.58
CA ASP A 59 9.75 2.00 6.50
C ASP A 59 11.20 2.00 5.95
N LYS A 60 11.39 2.11 4.63
CA LYS A 60 12.71 2.32 3.98
C LYS A 60 13.19 3.78 4.00
N GLY A 61 12.32 4.74 4.31
CA GLY A 61 12.56 6.18 4.19
C GLY A 61 12.25 6.76 2.81
N ASP A 62 11.75 5.95 1.88
CA ASP A 62 11.45 6.34 0.50
C ASP A 62 10.05 6.98 0.40
N ASN A 63 9.86 8.10 1.10
CA ASN A 63 8.55 8.75 1.28
C ASN A 63 7.84 9.14 -0.02
N ARG A 64 8.58 9.45 -1.09
CA ARG A 64 7.99 9.75 -2.41
C ARG A 64 7.32 8.52 -3.05
N PHE A 65 7.95 7.35 -2.94
CA PHE A 65 7.36 6.10 -3.41
C PHE A 65 6.20 5.68 -2.51
N ALA A 66 6.33 5.85 -1.20
CA ALA A 66 5.23 5.60 -0.27
C ALA A 66 3.97 6.41 -0.65
N LEU A 67 4.13 7.71 -0.95
CA LEU A 67 3.03 8.57 -1.37
C LEU A 67 2.34 8.05 -2.64
N ASP A 68 3.11 7.70 -3.67
CA ASP A 68 2.56 7.21 -4.94
C ASP A 68 1.68 5.96 -4.73
N TYR A 69 2.13 5.02 -3.91
CA TYR A 69 1.36 3.80 -3.63
C TYR A 69 0.16 4.04 -2.69
N PHE A 70 0.26 4.94 -1.71
CA PHE A 70 -0.92 5.33 -0.92
C PHE A 70 -2.00 5.98 -1.80
N LEU A 71 -1.61 6.82 -2.76
CA LEU A 71 -2.55 7.45 -3.70
C LEU A 71 -3.23 6.42 -4.61
N LYS A 72 -2.50 5.39 -5.08
CA LYS A 72 -3.11 4.28 -5.83
C LYS A 72 -4.11 3.47 -5.01
N ALA A 73 -3.82 3.23 -3.72
CA ALA A 73 -4.76 2.58 -2.82
C ALA A 73 -6.02 3.43 -2.60
N LEU A 74 -5.83 4.73 -2.37
CA LEU A 74 -6.92 5.69 -2.17
C LEU A 74 -7.85 5.78 -3.38
N ASP A 75 -7.32 5.89 -4.61
CA ASP A 75 -8.14 5.95 -5.82
C ASP A 75 -9.07 4.74 -5.94
N ILE A 76 -8.57 3.55 -5.60
CA ILE A 76 -9.38 2.35 -5.61
C ILE A 76 -10.44 2.39 -4.52
N ASP A 77 -10.07 2.72 -3.28
CA ASP A 77 -11.01 2.78 -2.16
C ASP A 77 -12.10 3.82 -2.42
N GLU A 78 -11.78 5.01 -2.94
CA GLU A 78 -12.76 6.02 -3.33
C GLU A 78 -13.70 5.50 -4.44
N ASN A 79 -13.16 4.77 -5.41
CA ASN A 79 -13.94 4.19 -6.50
C ASN A 79 -14.86 3.04 -6.05
N VAL A 80 -14.47 2.28 -5.04
CA VAL A 80 -15.28 1.20 -4.46
C VAL A 80 -16.33 1.77 -3.51
N LEU A 81 -15.97 2.80 -2.74
CA LEU A 81 -16.75 3.32 -1.62
C LEU A 81 -17.51 4.61 -1.96
N LYS A 82 -17.80 4.85 -3.26
CA LYS A 82 -18.45 6.06 -3.83
C LYS A 82 -19.67 6.64 -3.08
N ARG A 83 -20.25 5.92 -2.12
CA ARG A 83 -21.42 6.32 -1.33
C ARG A 83 -21.15 6.58 0.15
N ASP A 84 -19.97 6.23 0.68
CA ASP A 84 -19.65 6.41 2.09
C ASP A 84 -18.21 6.90 2.30
N LYS A 85 -18.07 8.23 2.31
CA LYS A 85 -16.80 8.93 2.58
C LYS A 85 -16.30 8.78 4.02
N TYR A 86 -17.11 8.22 4.93
CA TYR A 86 -16.74 8.00 6.33
C TYR A 86 -16.32 6.55 6.59
N HIS A 87 -15.91 5.83 5.54
CA HIS A 87 -15.48 4.45 5.66
C HIS A 87 -14.06 4.36 6.25
N PRO A 88 -13.81 3.46 7.23
CA PRO A 88 -12.52 3.36 7.95
C PRO A 88 -11.23 3.24 7.08
N PRO A 89 -11.22 2.52 5.94
CA PRO A 89 -10.11 2.49 4.99
C PRO A 89 -9.74 3.87 4.42
N LEU A 90 -10.74 4.71 4.05
CA LEU A 90 -10.48 6.06 3.54
C LEU A 90 -9.84 6.93 4.61
N ALA A 91 -10.36 6.88 5.83
CA ALA A 91 -9.76 7.60 6.96
C ALA A 91 -8.31 7.18 7.21
N THR A 92 -8.02 5.88 7.11
CA THR A 92 -6.66 5.35 7.26
C THR A 92 -5.76 5.82 6.12
N ALA A 93 -6.23 5.77 4.87
CA ALA A 93 -5.49 6.24 3.70
C ALA A 93 -5.16 7.74 3.80
N TYR A 94 -6.13 8.58 4.14
CA TYR A 94 -5.88 10.02 4.32
C TYR A 94 -4.90 10.31 5.45
N ASN A 95 -4.98 9.59 6.57
CA ASN A 95 -4.02 9.75 7.67
C ASN A 95 -2.59 9.38 7.23
N ASN A 96 -2.42 8.26 6.54
CA ASN A 96 -1.11 7.83 6.04
C ASN A 96 -0.54 8.84 5.03
N ILE A 97 -1.38 9.37 4.13
CA ILE A 97 -0.96 10.40 3.16
C ILE A 97 -0.56 11.69 3.88
N GLY A 98 -1.34 12.13 4.87
CA GLY A 98 -1.02 13.32 5.68
C GLY A 98 0.29 13.18 6.44
N GLU A 99 0.56 12.00 7.00
CA GLU A 99 1.84 11.66 7.65
C GLU A 99 3.01 11.80 6.65
N ILE A 100 2.87 11.25 5.45
CA ILE A 100 3.91 11.34 4.41
C ILE A 100 4.16 12.80 3.98
N TYR A 101 3.11 13.61 3.80
CA TYR A 101 3.30 15.02 3.48
C TYR A 101 4.05 15.77 4.58
N SER A 102 3.76 15.50 5.85
CA SER A 102 4.50 16.09 6.97
C SER A 102 5.98 15.71 6.95
N TYR A 103 6.32 14.48 6.55
CA TYR A 103 7.72 14.05 6.42
C TYR A 103 8.44 14.71 5.25
N LEU A 104 7.75 14.89 4.11
CA LEU A 104 8.34 15.55 2.94
C LEU A 104 8.56 17.04 3.19
N ASP A 105 7.60 17.72 3.82
CA ASP A 105 7.70 19.14 4.17
C ASP A 105 8.86 19.39 5.14
N ALA A 106 8.97 18.58 6.20
CA ALA A 106 10.08 18.67 7.14
C ALA A 106 11.45 18.37 6.50
N TYR A 107 11.49 17.51 5.48
CA TYR A 107 12.71 17.22 4.74
C TYR A 107 13.11 18.36 3.81
N ASP A 108 12.14 18.98 3.14
CA ASP A 108 12.37 20.15 2.30
C ASP A 108 12.80 21.35 3.16
N ASP A 109 12.22 21.56 4.35
CA ASP A 109 12.66 22.55 5.34
C ASP A 109 14.10 22.33 5.82
N ALA A 110 14.49 21.07 6.09
CA ALA A 110 15.83 20.74 6.58
C ALA A 110 16.94 20.95 5.54
N LEU A 111 16.59 21.04 4.25
CA LEU A 111 17.52 21.24 3.14
C LEU A 111 17.65 22.70 2.70
N ASN A 112 16.83 23.61 3.25
CA ASN A 112 16.88 25.05 2.99
C ASN A 112 17.68 25.81 4.06
#